data_AF-A0A3M2DLK3-F1
#
_entry.id   AF-A0A3M2DLK3-F1
#
_cell.length_a   1.000
_cell.length_b   1.000
_cell.length_c   1.000
_cell.angle_alpha   90.00
_cell.angle_beta   90.00
_cell.angle_gamma   90.00
#
_symmetry.space_group_name_H-M   'P 1'
#
loop_
_entity.id
_entity.type
_entity.pdbx_description
1 polymer ?
#
loop_
_entity_poly.entity_id
_entity_poly.type
_entity_poly.pdbx_seq_one_letter_code
_entity_poly.pdbx_strand_id
1 'polypeptide(L)' 'MCPRCRRSFDPGVRFCPHDATELVPLVLYEIASGGRRDVAPTGVLAKICPQCRKRYDLAATFCGRDAAELTTLN' A
#
# COMPACT_ATOMS: atom_id res chain seq x y z
N MET A 1 3.46 -7.36 12.49
CA MET A 1 3.13 -7.74 11.10
C MET A 1 4.33 -8.44 10.48
N CYS A 2 4.11 -9.53 9.74
CA CYS A 2 5.18 -10.15 8.98
C CYS A 2 5.33 -9.44 7.62
N PRO A 3 6.53 -8.95 7.26
CA PRO A 3 6.74 -8.28 5.97
C PRO A 3 6.65 -9.25 4.78
N ARG A 4 6.82 -10.55 5.03
CA ARG A 4 6.85 -11.59 4.00
C ARG A 4 5.45 -12.12 3.66
N CYS A 5 4.73 -12.61 4.67
CA CYS A 5 3.36 -13.14 4.48
C CYS A 5 2.26 -12.08 4.66
N ARG A 6 2.63 -10.83 5.00
CA ARG A 6 1.72 -9.68 5.19
C ARG A 6 0.62 -9.88 6.22
N ARG A 7 0.74 -10.87 7.11
CA ARG A 7 -0.21 -11.12 8.20
C ARG A 7 0.09 -10.24 9.42
N SER A 8 -0.97 -9.74 10.04
CA SER A 8 -0.95 -9.14 11.36
C SER A 8 -0.91 -10.22 12.43
N PHE A 9 -0.18 -9.95 13.50
CA PHE A 9 -0.01 -10.83 14.65
C PHE A 9 -0.02 -9.96 15.91
N ASP A 10 -0.34 -10.56 17.05
CA ASP A 10 -0.32 -9.90 18.35
C ASP A 10 1.06 -9.31 18.69
N PRO A 11 1.12 -8.17 19.41
CA PRO A 11 2.37 -7.50 19.74
C PRO A 11 3.27 -8.31 20.69
N GLY A 12 2.75 -9.36 21.33
CA GLY A 12 3.55 -10.29 22.13
C GLY A 12 4.35 -11.30 21.30
N VAL A 13 4.05 -11.45 20.01
CA VAL A 13 4.72 -12.40 19.14
C VAL A 13 5.84 -11.68 18.38
N ARG A 14 7.08 -12.14 18.58
CA ARG A 14 8.28 -11.54 17.95
C ARG A 14 8.60 -12.10 16.56
N PHE A 15 8.21 -13.34 16.29
CA PHE A 15 8.53 -14.04 15.04
C PHE A 15 7.27 -14.62 14.40
N CYS A 16 7.20 -14.60 13.07
CA CYS A 16 6.11 -15.20 12.34
C CYS A 16 6.16 -16.73 12.49
N PRO A 17 5.09 -17.40 12.95
CA PRO A 17 5.08 -18.85 13.15
C PRO A 17 5.15 -19.66 11.83
N HIS A 18 4.95 -19.02 10.68
CA HIS A 18 5.00 -19.68 9.37
C HIS A 18 6.40 -19.59 8.73
N ASP A 19 6.99 -18.39 8.74
CA ASP A 19 8.20 -18.09 7.97
C ASP A 19 9.42 -17.76 8.86
N ALA A 20 9.27 -17.84 10.19
CA ALA A 20 10.27 -17.45 11.19
C ALA A 20 10.85 -16.02 11.03
N THR A 21 10.20 -15.18 10.22
CA THR A 21 10.62 -13.80 9.97
C THR A 21 10.25 -12.92 11.16
N GLU A 22 11.14 -11.99 11.53
CA GLU A 22 10.87 -11.03 12.60
C GLU A 22 9.64 -10.17 12.27
N LEU A 23 8.72 -10.10 13.24
CA LEU A 23 7.51 -9.32 13.12
C LEU A 23 7.83 -7.87 13.40
N VAL A 24 7.54 -7.03 12.42
CA VAL A 24 7.70 -5.58 12.57
C VAL A 24 6.38 -4.97 13.04
N PRO A 25 6.42 -4.00 13.98
CA PRO A 25 5.27 -3.17 14.33
C PRO A 25 4.67 -2.56 13.06
N LEU A 26 3.33 -2.49 12.98
CA LEU A 26 2.63 -1.92 11.83
C LEU A 26 3.14 -0.52 11.47
N VAL A 27 3.38 0.32 12.48
CA VAL A 27 3.93 1.67 12.31
C VAL A 27 5.31 1.64 11.63
N LEU A 28 6.21 0.76 12.08
CA LEU A 28 7.53 0.63 11.47
C LEU A 28 7.46 0.01 10.07
N TYR A 29 6.54 -0.93 9.86
CA TYR A 29 6.30 -1.48 8.53
C TYR A 29 5.79 -0.41 7.57
N GLU A 30 4.86 0.45 7.99
CA GLU A 30 4.35 1.55 7.17
C GLU A 30 5.44 2.56 6.83
N ILE A 31 6.34 2.88 7.77
CA ILE A 31 7.49 3.76 7.50
C ILE A 31 8.47 3.07 6.53
N ALA A 32 8.86 1.82 6.81
CA ALA A 32 9.87 1.09 6.05
C ALA A 32 9.40 0.63 4.66
N SER A 33 8.10 0.36 4.49
CA SER A 33 7.50 0.05 3.18
C SER A 33 7.42 1.27 2.26
N GLY A 34 7.97 2.41 2.70
CA GLY A 34 7.81 3.68 2.02
C GLY A 34 6.34 4.03 2.10
N GLY A 35 5.93 4.49 3.29
CA GLY A 35 4.62 5.06 3.56
C GLY A 35 4.17 5.77 2.30
N ARG A 36 3.07 5.24 1.75
CA ARG A 36 2.44 5.59 0.46
C ARG A 36 3.14 6.80 -0.12
N ARG A 37 3.97 6.63 -1.16
CA ARG A 37 4.55 7.78 -1.87
C ARG A 37 3.40 8.70 -2.23
N ASP A 38 3.20 9.72 -1.40
CA ASP A 38 2.28 10.80 -1.62
C ASP A 38 2.94 11.56 -2.75
N VAL A 39 2.76 11.08 -3.98
CA VAL A 39 3.08 11.89 -5.14
C VAL A 39 2.26 13.15 -4.91
N ALA A 40 2.96 14.28 -4.73
CA ALA A 40 2.33 15.53 -4.38
C ALA A 40 1.14 15.72 -5.32
N PRO A 41 -0.10 15.81 -4.78
CA PRO A 41 -1.27 15.80 -5.63
C PRO A 41 -1.19 17.01 -6.55
N THR A 42 -1.24 16.79 -7.86
CA THR A 42 -1.39 17.88 -8.82
C THR A 42 -2.73 18.60 -8.66
N GLY A 43 -3.66 18.01 -7.89
CA GLY A 43 -5.01 18.50 -7.68
C GLY A 43 -5.95 18.12 -8.81
N VAL A 44 -5.45 17.45 -9.84
CA VAL A 44 -6.18 17.06 -11.04
C VAL A 44 -6.51 15.58 -10.95
N LEU A 45 -7.74 15.26 -10.54
CA LEU A 45 -8.28 13.90 -10.48
C LEU A 45 -8.67 13.40 -11.88
N ALA A 46 -7.68 13.16 -12.75
CA ALA A 46 -7.89 12.71 -14.12
C ALA A 46 -7.54 11.24 -14.36
N LYS A 47 -7.30 10.46 -13.29
CA LYS A 47 -7.08 9.02 -13.39
C LYS A 47 -8.14 8.22 -12.65
N ILE A 48 -8.44 7.02 -13.14
CA ILE A 48 -9.41 6.10 -12.55
C ILE A 48 -8.83 4.68 -12.48
N CYS A 49 -9.12 3.97 -11.39
CA CYS A 49 -8.82 2.54 -11.34
C CYS A 49 -9.90 1.76 -12.10
N PRO A 50 -9.55 0.90 -13.07
CA PRO A 50 -10.53 0.10 -13.81
C PRO A 50 -11.23 -0.96 -12.95
N GLN A 51 -10.64 -1.37 -11.83
CA GLN A 51 -11.19 -2.41 -10.95
C GLN A 51 -12.11 -1.84 -9.87
N CYS A 52 -11.62 -0.89 -9.08
CA CYS A 52 -12.39 -0.31 -7.97
C CYS A 52 -13.15 0.98 -8.32
N ARG A 53 -12.99 1.51 -9.54
CA ARG A 53 -13.62 2.74 -10.05
C ARG A 53 -13.34 4.01 -9.22
N LYS A 54 -12.37 3.96 -8.32
CA LYS A 54 -11.96 5.12 -7.53
C LYS A 54 -11.14 6.07 -8.41
N ARG A 55 -11.39 7.37 -8.26
CA ARG A 55 -10.64 8.43 -8.94
C ARG A 55 -9.36 8.75 -8.17
N TYR A 56 -8.32 9.06 -8.93
CA TYR A 56 -6.96 9.31 -8.46
C TYR A 56 -6.40 10.54 -9.17
N ASP A 57 -5.42 11.15 -8.51
CA ASP A 57 -4.68 12.28 -9.04
C ASP A 57 -3.88 11.86 -10.29
N LEU A 58 -3.65 12.80 -11.21
CA LEU A 58 -2.86 12.56 -12.42
C LEU A 58 -1.46 12.04 -12.09
N ALA A 59 -0.92 12.47 -10.94
CA ALA A 59 0.40 12.09 -10.46
C ALA A 59 0.44 10.63 -9.95
N ALA A 60 -0.71 10.00 -9.68
CA ALA A 60 -0.77 8.61 -9.28
C ALA A 60 -0.64 7.68 -10.50
N THR A 61 0.19 6.64 -10.40
CA THR A 61 0.36 5.65 -11.48
C THR A 61 -0.40 4.36 -11.21
N PHE A 62 -0.51 3.97 -9.93
CA PHE A 62 -1.13 2.71 -9.51
C PHE A 62 -2.18 2.91 -8.43
N CYS A 63 -3.18 2.03 -8.43
CA CYS A 63 -4.19 1.98 -7.39
C CYS A 63 -3.60 1.45 -6.08
N GLY A 64 -3.68 2.23 -4.99
CA GLY A 64 -3.19 1.80 -3.67
C GLY A 64 -3.98 0.64 -3.02
N ARG A 65 -5.07 0.16 -3.64
CA ARG A 65 -5.87 -0.96 -3.12
C ARG A 65 -5.54 -2.29 -3.82
N ASP A 66 -5.57 -2.29 -5.14
CA ASP A 66 -5.44 -3.47 -5.98
C ASP A 66 -4.18 -3.47 -6.85
N ALA A 67 -3.32 -2.44 -6.72
CA ALA A 67 -2.09 -2.26 -7.50
C ALA A 67 -2.28 -2.21 -9.02
N ALA A 68 -3.52 -2.16 -9.51
CA ALA A 68 -3.81 -1.99 -10.93
C ALA A 68 -3.30 -0.64 -11.43
N GLU A 69 -2.85 -0.61 -12.68
CA GLU A 69 -2.46 0.62 -13.36
C GLU A 69 -3.69 1.52 -13.56
N LEU A 70 -3.53 2.79 -13.20
CA LEU A 70 -4.59 3.78 -13.30
C LEU A 70 -4.68 4.31 -14.73
N THR A 71 -5.88 4.29 -15.29
CA THR A 71 -6.12 4.80 -16.63
C THR A 71 -6.55 6.26 -16.58
N THR A 72 -6.15 7.06 -17.55
CA THR A 72 -6.60 8.45 -17.66
C THR A 72 -8.05 8.48 -18.13
N LEU A 73 -8.87 9.27 -17.45
CA LEU A 73 -10.18 9.67 -17.92
C LEU A 73 -9.95 10.62 -19.11
N ASN A 74 -10.47 10.24 -20.28
CA ASN A 74 -10.42 11.05 -21.52
C ASN A 74 -11.77 11.71 -21.72
#